data_AF-A0A412FJ80-F1
#
_entry.id   AF-A0A412FJ80-F1
#
_cell.length_a   1.000
_cell.length_b   1.000
_cell.length_c   1.000
_cell.angle_alpha   90.00
_cell.angle_beta   90.00
_cell.angle_gamma   90.00
#
_symmetry.space_group_name_H-M   'P 1'
#
loop_
_entity.id
_entity.type
_entity.pdbx_description
1 polymer ?
#
loop_
_entity_poly.entity_id
_entity_poly.type
_entity_poly.pdbx_seq_one_letter_code
_entity_poly.pdbx_strand_id
1 'polypeptide(L)'
;MKTITCSDRIYYDELLPEEAQAIRQDILLYHSILHTTYRYLTLKARGIPLPFEESLQKELKRRYHTNDYFPCAAQWEAQHQLKADFENHERWKKSLKARVKSVEKKIRKTEKEIQRLDKRLAKLKQKTKLGKQTREDYLEEVQVLRPTRKQLKNQRSQLIFKLNRTQQQLNTANQK
;
A
#
# COMPACT_ATOMS: atom_id res chain seq x y z
N MET A 1 1.10 35.48 20.58
CA MET A 1 2.49 35.49 20.06
C MET A 1 2.70 34.23 19.25
N LYS A 2 3.07 34.33 17.97
CA LYS A 2 3.50 33.16 17.17
C LYS A 2 4.96 32.86 17.55
N THR A 3 5.23 31.70 18.11
CA THR A 3 6.59 31.20 18.34
C THR A 3 7.24 30.96 16.98
N ILE A 4 8.11 31.86 16.57
CA ILE A 4 8.98 31.67 15.41
C ILE A 4 10.02 30.65 15.86
N THR A 5 9.81 29.39 15.52
CA THR A 5 10.86 28.37 15.62
C THR A 5 11.87 28.65 14.52
N CYS A 6 12.95 29.35 14.83
CA CYS A 6 14.14 29.35 14.00
C CYS A 6 14.66 27.91 14.01
N SER A 7 14.62 27.22 12.87
CA SER A 7 15.35 25.97 12.75
C SER A 7 16.83 26.30 12.69
N ASP A 8 17.66 25.73 13.57
CA ASP A 8 19.13 25.80 13.52
C ASP A 8 19.65 25.00 12.32
N ARG A 9 19.29 25.45 11.11
CA ARG A 9 19.75 24.87 9.85
C ARG A 9 21.05 25.56 9.50
N ILE A 10 22.10 24.77 9.42
CA ILE A 10 23.40 25.20 8.92
C ILE A 10 23.39 24.99 7.41
N TYR A 11 23.60 26.07 6.64
CA TYR A 11 23.71 25.96 5.19
C TYR A 11 25.16 25.69 4.78
N TYR A 12 25.37 24.84 3.78
CA TYR A 12 26.74 24.52 3.32
C TYR A 12 27.52 25.74 2.82
N ASP A 13 26.82 26.76 2.32
CA ASP A 13 27.41 28.00 1.80
C ASP A 13 27.90 28.93 2.91
N GLU A 14 27.46 28.71 4.16
CA GLU A 14 27.88 29.47 5.35
C GLU A 14 29.15 28.89 6.00
N LEU A 15 29.56 27.69 5.59
CA LEU A 15 30.69 26.96 6.13
C LEU A 15 31.94 27.16 5.26
N LEU A 16 33.11 26.94 5.86
CA LEU A 16 34.33 26.84 5.06
C LEU A 16 34.23 25.63 4.11
N PRO A 17 34.74 25.72 2.87
CA PRO A 17 34.63 24.63 1.89
C PRO A 17 35.14 23.28 2.41
N GLU A 18 36.18 23.29 3.25
CA GLU A 18 36.77 22.12 3.90
C GLU A 18 35.81 21.49 4.92
N GLU A 19 35.20 22.30 5.78
CA GLU A 19 34.23 21.86 6.79
C GLU A 19 32.96 21.29 6.13
N ALA A 20 32.45 21.99 5.13
CA ALA A 20 31.32 21.53 4.34
C ALA A 20 31.61 20.18 3.68
N GLN A 21 32.84 19.98 3.20
CA GLN A 21 33.26 18.73 2.59
C GLN A 21 33.41 17.60 3.62
N ALA A 22 33.99 17.87 4.78
CA ALA A 22 34.10 16.90 5.88
C ALA A 22 32.71 16.43 6.34
N ILE A 23 31.77 17.36 6.56
CA ILE A 23 30.39 17.04 6.93
C ILE A 23 29.71 16.18 5.85
N ARG A 24 29.90 16.51 4.56
CA ARG A 24 29.37 15.68 3.46
C ARG A 24 29.91 14.26 3.51
N GLN A 25 31.20 14.09 3.77
CA GLN A 25 31.84 12.77 3.87
C GLN A 25 31.30 11.98 5.07
N ASP A 26 31.16 12.61 6.24
CA ASP A 26 30.59 11.99 7.44
C ASP A 26 29.13 11.57 7.24
N ILE A 27 28.33 12.42 6.58
CA ILE A 27 26.95 12.09 6.23
C ILE A 27 26.91 10.88 5.30
N LEU A 28 27.71 10.86 4.24
CA LEU A 28 27.76 9.73 3.31
C LEU A 28 28.19 8.44 4.01
N LEU A 29 29.20 8.52 4.88
CA LEU A 29 29.67 7.41 5.69
C LEU A 29 28.55 6.89 6.59
N TYR A 30 27.89 7.78 7.34
CA TYR A 30 26.78 7.41 8.21
C TYR A 30 25.65 6.72 7.44
N HIS A 31 25.24 7.27 6.30
CA HIS A 31 24.19 6.67 5.46
C HIS A 31 24.58 5.27 4.97
N SER A 32 25.85 5.06 4.61
CA SER A 32 26.35 3.75 4.18
C SER A 32 26.27 2.72 5.33
N ILE A 33 26.68 3.12 6.53
CA ILE A 33 26.59 2.32 7.75
C ILE A 33 25.13 2.00 8.03
N LEU A 34 24.25 3.01 8.10
CA LEU A 34 22.82 2.88 8.36
C LEU A 34 22.16 1.89 7.39
N HIS A 35 22.42 2.03 6.09
CA HIS A 35 21.87 1.13 5.08
C HIS A 35 22.33 -0.32 5.29
N THR A 36 23.61 -0.55 5.59
CA THR A 36 24.10 -1.90 5.89
C THR A 36 23.51 -2.48 7.16
N THR A 37 23.40 -1.67 8.21
CA THR A 37 22.82 -2.05 9.49
C THR A 37 21.35 -2.45 9.33
N TYR A 38 20.56 -1.63 8.64
CA TYR A 38 19.17 -1.92 8.33
C TYR A 38 19.02 -3.22 7.53
N ARG A 39 19.88 -3.44 6.53
CA ARG A 39 19.90 -4.69 5.76
C ARG A 39 20.16 -5.90 6.66
N TYR A 40 21.16 -5.86 7.53
CA TYR A 40 21.46 -6.97 8.44
C TYR A 40 20.33 -7.21 9.45
N LEU A 41 19.76 -6.15 10.03
CA LEU A 41 18.60 -6.28 10.92
C LEU A 41 17.39 -6.89 10.20
N THR A 42 17.18 -6.54 8.94
CA THR A 42 16.12 -7.13 8.11
C THR A 42 16.35 -8.62 7.84
N LEU A 43 17.59 -9.02 7.54
CA LEU A 43 17.96 -10.44 7.36
C LEU A 43 17.72 -11.22 8.65
N LYS A 44 18.17 -10.67 9.78
CA LYS A 44 17.95 -11.26 11.11
C LYS A 44 16.45 -11.40 11.43
N ALA A 45 15.64 -10.37 11.13
CA ALA A 45 14.20 -10.41 11.33
C ALA A 45 13.50 -11.47 10.46
N ARG A 46 14.09 -11.83 9.31
CA ARG A 46 13.63 -12.92 8.43
C ARG A 46 14.16 -14.30 8.83
N GLY A 47 14.92 -14.41 9.92
CA GLY A 47 15.52 -15.67 10.36
C GLY A 47 16.72 -16.12 9.51
N ILE A 48 17.26 -15.25 8.66
CA ILE A 48 18.46 -15.54 7.87
C ILE A 48 19.67 -15.29 8.77
N PRO A 49 20.57 -16.28 8.94
CA PRO A 49 21.77 -16.10 9.76
C PRO A 49 22.66 -15.01 9.16
N LEU A 50 23.29 -14.23 10.05
CA LEU A 50 24.25 -13.21 9.64
C LEU A 50 25.56 -13.90 9.22
N PRO A 51 26.31 -13.32 8.27
CA PRO A 51 27.54 -13.92 7.75
C PRO A 51 28.74 -13.79 8.72
N PHE A 52 28.51 -13.41 9.97
CA PHE A 52 29.54 -13.15 10.98
C PHE A 52 29.04 -13.62 12.36
N GLU A 53 30.00 -14.03 13.20
CA GLU A 53 29.73 -14.51 14.57
C GLU A 53 29.78 -13.38 15.60
N GLU A 54 30.50 -12.29 15.29
CA GLU A 54 30.65 -11.14 16.19
C GLU A 54 29.35 -10.34 16.34
N SER A 55 29.33 -9.39 17.29
CA SER A 55 28.20 -8.47 17.39
C SER A 55 28.14 -7.55 16.16
N LEU A 56 26.92 -7.22 15.72
CA LEU A 56 26.68 -6.33 14.57
C LEU A 56 27.49 -5.03 14.66
N GLN A 57 27.59 -4.44 15.86
CA GLN A 57 28.37 -3.24 16.11
C GLN A 57 29.88 -3.44 15.84
N LYS A 58 30.46 -4.57 16.27
CA LYS A 58 31.89 -4.87 16.03
C LYS A 58 32.17 -5.05 14.53
N GLU A 59 31.28 -5.74 13.83
CA GLU A 59 31.40 -5.94 12.39
C GLU A 59 31.33 -4.60 11.63
N LEU A 60 30.41 -3.70 12.01
CA LEU A 60 30.32 -2.37 11.40
C LEU A 60 31.60 -1.55 11.64
N LYS A 61 32.15 -1.56 12.85
CA LYS A 61 33.44 -0.90 13.13
C LYS A 61 34.56 -1.47 12.27
N ARG A 62 34.66 -2.80 12.19
CA ARG A 62 35.67 -3.49 11.39
C ARG A 62 35.56 -3.11 9.91
N ARG A 63 34.34 -3.07 9.39
CA ARG A 63 34.06 -2.83 7.97
C ARG A 63 34.30 -1.38 7.53
N TYR A 64 33.94 -0.41 8.38
CA TYR A 64 34.00 1.00 8.03
C TYR A 64 35.18 1.74 8.66
N HIS A 65 35.97 1.05 9.49
CA HIS A 65 37.12 1.62 10.21
C HIS A 65 36.75 2.88 11.02
N THR A 66 35.57 2.87 11.65
CA THR A 66 35.03 4.01 12.41
C THR A 66 35.07 3.80 13.92
N ASN A 67 34.89 4.90 14.64
CA ASN A 67 34.64 4.89 16.08
C ASN A 67 33.27 4.26 16.42
N ASP A 68 32.97 4.14 17.72
CA ASP A 68 31.74 3.57 18.26
C ASP A 68 30.49 4.40 17.95
N TYR A 69 30.65 5.69 17.71
CA TYR A 69 29.56 6.64 17.62
C TYR A 69 28.64 6.35 16.43
N PHE A 70 29.20 6.29 15.21
CA PHE A 70 28.39 6.06 14.01
C PHE A 70 27.67 4.70 13.99
N PRO A 71 28.33 3.56 14.30
CA PRO A 71 27.65 2.27 14.34
C PRO A 71 26.55 2.19 15.39
N CYS A 72 26.75 2.77 16.59
CA CYS A 72 25.72 2.79 17.64
C CYS A 72 24.49 3.60 17.21
N ALA A 73 24.71 4.81 16.69
CA ALA A 73 23.63 5.67 16.21
C ALA A 73 22.86 5.00 15.06
N ALA A 74 23.58 4.45 14.07
CA ALA A 74 22.99 3.75 12.95
C ALA A 74 22.20 2.50 13.38
N GLN A 75 22.67 1.76 14.39
CA GLN A 75 21.95 0.61 14.93
C GLN A 75 20.65 1.03 15.61
N TRP A 76 20.68 2.10 16.41
CA TRP A 76 19.49 2.60 17.08
C TRP A 76 18.46 3.10 16.05
N GLU A 77 18.87 3.92 15.09
CA GLU A 77 17.98 4.43 14.04
C GLU A 77 17.41 3.30 13.17
N ALA A 78 18.25 2.37 12.71
CA ALA A 78 17.80 1.25 11.90
C ALA A 78 16.79 0.34 12.63
N GLN A 79 16.97 0.12 13.94
CA GLN A 79 15.99 -0.63 14.75
C GLN A 79 14.63 0.07 14.80
N HIS A 80 14.61 1.39 14.98
CA HIS A 80 13.39 2.18 15.03
C HIS A 80 12.70 2.22 13.66
N GLN A 81 13.47 2.41 12.59
CA GLN A 81 12.97 2.37 11.22
C GLN A 81 12.35 1.01 10.90
N LEU A 82 13.03 -0.09 11.24
CA LEU A 82 12.52 -1.44 11.04
C LEU A 82 11.21 -1.69 11.81
N LYS A 83 11.14 -1.23 13.06
CA LYS A 83 9.90 -1.31 13.86
C LYS A 83 8.75 -0.53 13.20
N ALA A 84 9.02 0.69 12.75
CA ALA A 84 8.04 1.51 12.05
C ALA A 84 7.55 0.85 10.75
N ASP A 85 8.45 0.22 9.98
CA ASP A 85 8.10 -0.49 8.75
C ASP A 85 7.17 -1.68 9.03
N PHE A 86 7.42 -2.45 10.09
CA PHE A 86 6.52 -3.52 10.51
C PHE A 86 5.14 -3.01 10.90
N GLU A 87 5.07 -1.94 11.70
CA GLU A 87 3.80 -1.33 12.07
C GLU A 87 3.03 -0.80 10.86
N ASN A 88 3.74 -0.17 9.91
CA ASN A 88 3.18 0.32 8.66
C ASN A 88 2.65 -0.82 7.78
N HIS A 89 3.39 -1.93 7.67
CA HIS A 89 2.96 -3.12 6.92
C HIS A 89 1.70 -3.73 7.52
N GLU A 90 1.60 -3.84 8.85
CA GLU A 90 0.42 -4.34 9.52
C GLU A 90 -0.80 -3.41 9.37
N ARG A 91 -0.60 -2.09 9.45
CA ARG A 91 -1.65 -1.10 9.14
C ARG A 91 -2.11 -1.23 7.69
N TRP A 92 -1.18 -1.40 6.76
CA TRP A 92 -1.49 -1.58 5.34
C TRP A 92 -2.27 -2.88 5.07
N LYS A 93 -1.89 -4.01 5.68
CA LYS A 93 -2.65 -5.28 5.63
C LYS A 93 -4.08 -5.11 6.14
N LYS A 94 -4.28 -4.41 7.27
CA LYS A 94 -5.62 -4.13 7.83
C LYS A 94 -6.46 -3.31 6.85
N SER A 95 -5.87 -2.27 6.24
CA SER A 95 -6.52 -1.45 5.22
C SER A 95 -6.92 -2.26 3.98
N LEU A 96 -6.04 -3.14 3.49
CA LEU A 96 -6.34 -4.05 2.38
C LEU A 96 -7.53 -4.97 2.69
N LYS A 97 -7.55 -5.61 3.88
CA LYS A 97 -8.67 -6.45 4.32
C LYS A 97 -9.99 -5.68 4.35
N ALA A 98 -9.99 -4.45 4.85
CA ALA A 98 -11.17 -3.59 4.86
C ALA A 98 -11.64 -3.23 3.44
N ARG A 99 -10.70 -2.97 2.52
CA ARG A 99 -10.99 -2.66 1.12
C ARG A 99 -11.60 -3.84 0.38
N VAL A 100 -11.10 -5.05 0.58
CA VAL A 100 -11.68 -6.30 0.05
C VAL A 100 -13.14 -6.44 0.48
N LYS A 101 -13.41 -6.38 1.80
CA LYS A 101 -14.78 -6.45 2.34
C LYS A 101 -15.72 -5.39 1.77
N SER A 102 -15.23 -4.16 1.59
CA SER A 102 -16.01 -3.06 1.01
C SER A 102 -16.37 -3.32 -0.46
N VAL A 103 -15.41 -3.82 -1.26
CA VAL A 103 -15.63 -4.17 -2.66
C VAL A 103 -16.59 -5.35 -2.79
N GLU A 104 -16.45 -6.39 -1.97
CA GLU A 104 -17.41 -7.52 -1.91
C GLU A 104 -18.84 -7.04 -1.62
N LYS A 105 -19.00 -6.13 -0.66
CA LYS A 105 -20.31 -5.56 -0.32
C LYS A 105 -20.90 -4.79 -1.50
N LYS A 106 -20.09 -4.08 -2.28
CA LYS A 106 -20.53 -3.38 -3.52
C LYS A 106 -20.96 -4.38 -4.59
N ILE A 107 -20.17 -5.43 -4.83
CA ILE A 107 -20.52 -6.50 -5.79
C ILE A 107 -21.87 -7.12 -5.43
N ARG A 108 -22.08 -7.50 -4.16
CA ARG A 108 -23.36 -8.08 -3.69
C ARG A 108 -24.56 -7.15 -3.92
N LYS A 109 -24.38 -5.83 -3.77
CA LYS A 109 -25.45 -4.85 -4.04
C LYS A 109 -25.77 -4.78 -5.54
N THR A 110 -24.74 -4.64 -6.38
CA THR A 110 -24.89 -4.61 -7.84
C THR A 110 -25.53 -5.90 -8.37
N GLU A 111 -25.18 -7.06 -7.81
CA GLU A 111 -25.80 -8.34 -8.19
C GLU A 111 -27.29 -8.39 -7.83
N LYS A 112 -27.68 -7.91 -6.65
CA LYS A 112 -29.10 -7.81 -6.27
C LYS A 112 -29.89 -6.89 -7.21
N GLU A 113 -29.30 -5.77 -7.63
CA GLU A 113 -29.92 -4.84 -8.59
C GLU A 113 -30.08 -5.48 -9.97
N ILE A 114 -29.04 -6.16 -10.47
CA ILE A 114 -29.12 -6.94 -11.73
C ILE A 114 -30.23 -7.98 -11.64
N GLN A 115 -30.32 -8.74 -10.53
CA GLN A 115 -31.40 -9.73 -10.33
C GLN A 115 -32.79 -9.10 -10.34
N ARG A 116 -32.96 -7.91 -9.74
CA ARG A 116 -34.25 -7.18 -9.77
C ARG A 116 -34.61 -6.77 -11.21
N LEU A 117 -33.65 -6.26 -11.98
CA LEU A 117 -33.86 -5.92 -13.40
C LEU A 117 -34.17 -7.15 -14.24
N ASP A 118 -33.46 -8.26 -14.04
CA ASP A 118 -33.72 -9.52 -14.76
C ASP A 118 -35.15 -10.04 -14.48
N LYS A 119 -35.64 -9.93 -13.23
CA LYS A 119 -37.04 -10.26 -12.89
C LYS A 119 -38.06 -9.36 -13.61
N ARG A 120 -37.80 -8.04 -13.70
CA ARG A 120 -38.68 -7.10 -14.43
C ARG A 120 -38.70 -7.42 -15.92
N LEU A 121 -37.53 -7.63 -16.52
CA LEU A 121 -37.40 -8.04 -17.92
C LEU A 121 -38.12 -9.37 -18.21
N ALA A 122 -38.05 -10.34 -17.29
CA ALA A 122 -38.77 -11.60 -17.44
C ALA A 122 -40.30 -11.42 -17.44
N LYS A 123 -40.83 -10.55 -16.58
CA LYS A 123 -42.26 -10.20 -16.56
C LYS A 123 -42.71 -9.52 -17.86
N LEU A 124 -41.93 -8.57 -18.36
CA LEU A 124 -42.22 -7.91 -19.64
C LEU A 124 -42.24 -8.91 -20.79
N LYS A 125 -41.23 -9.80 -20.87
CA LYS A 125 -41.22 -10.90 -21.86
C LYS A 125 -42.44 -11.81 -21.77
N GLN A 126 -42.95 -12.09 -20.56
CA GLN A 126 -44.18 -12.87 -20.41
C GLN A 126 -45.42 -12.12 -20.91
N LYS A 127 -45.55 -10.82 -20.62
CA LYS A 127 -46.62 -9.98 -21.17
C LYS A 127 -46.58 -9.96 -22.71
N THR A 128 -45.40 -9.85 -23.30
CA THR A 128 -45.19 -9.92 -24.75
C THR A 128 -45.70 -11.24 -25.33
N LYS A 129 -45.36 -12.38 -24.72
CA LYS A 129 -45.85 -13.70 -25.14
C LYS A 129 -47.37 -13.83 -25.10
N LEU A 130 -48.03 -13.14 -24.17
CA LEU A 130 -49.48 -13.11 -24.01
C LEU A 130 -50.17 -12.08 -24.94
N GLY A 131 -49.42 -11.34 -25.76
CA GLY A 131 -49.96 -10.29 -26.65
C GLY A 131 -50.47 -9.04 -25.93
N LYS A 132 -50.21 -8.88 -24.63
CA LYS A 132 -50.72 -7.78 -23.78
C LYS A 132 -49.71 -6.63 -23.60
N GLN A 133 -48.74 -6.50 -24.51
CA GLN A 133 -47.68 -5.51 -24.37
C GLN A 133 -48.13 -4.13 -24.87
N THR A 134 -47.96 -3.11 -24.04
CA THR A 134 -48.17 -1.70 -24.43
C THR A 134 -46.91 -1.10 -25.03
N ARG A 135 -47.07 0.00 -25.79
CA ARG A 135 -45.93 0.75 -26.36
C ARG A 135 -44.98 1.28 -25.28
N GLU A 136 -45.53 1.67 -24.13
CA GLU A 136 -44.76 2.14 -22.97
C GLU A 136 -43.92 1.03 -22.35
N ASP A 137 -44.49 -0.17 -22.16
CA ASP A 137 -43.77 -1.36 -21.67
C ASP A 137 -42.58 -1.69 -22.58
N TYR A 138 -42.73 -1.53 -23.90
CA TYR A 138 -41.65 -1.74 -24.87
C TYR A 138 -40.55 -0.66 -24.78
N LEU A 139 -40.93 0.61 -24.68
CA LEU A 139 -39.98 1.72 -24.54
C LEU A 139 -39.17 1.61 -23.24
N GLU A 140 -39.82 1.24 -22.12
CA GLU A 140 -39.15 1.00 -20.83
C GLU A 140 -38.13 -0.14 -20.94
N GLU A 141 -38.48 -1.24 -21.61
CA GLU A 141 -37.57 -2.36 -21.84
C GLU A 141 -36.32 -1.94 -22.59
N VAL A 142 -36.50 -1.27 -23.74
CA VAL A 142 -35.44 -0.98 -24.70
C VAL A 142 -34.57 0.18 -24.26
N GLN A 143 -35.16 1.27 -23.76
CA GLN A 143 -34.44 2.50 -23.44
C GLN A 143 -33.89 2.52 -22.01
N VAL A 144 -34.58 1.90 -21.05
CA VAL A 144 -34.24 2.01 -19.63
C VAL A 144 -33.63 0.72 -19.09
N LEU A 145 -34.37 -0.40 -19.17
CA LEU A 145 -33.98 -1.63 -18.48
C LEU A 145 -32.76 -2.30 -19.13
N ARG A 146 -32.72 -2.45 -20.46
CA ARG A 146 -31.61 -3.09 -21.17
C ARG A 146 -30.29 -2.30 -21.04
N PRO A 147 -30.25 -0.97 -21.24
CA PRO A 147 -29.02 -0.20 -21.07
C PRO A 147 -28.52 -0.18 -19.63
N THR A 148 -29.41 0.02 -18.65
CA THR A 148 -29.07 0.00 -17.22
C THR A 148 -28.49 -1.36 -16.81
N ARG A 149 -29.08 -2.46 -17.28
CA ARG A 149 -28.55 -3.81 -17.06
C ARG A 149 -27.14 -3.98 -17.62
N LYS A 150 -26.87 -3.47 -18.83
CA LYS A 150 -25.54 -3.53 -19.45
C LYS A 150 -24.53 -2.73 -18.61
N GLN A 151 -24.88 -1.53 -18.17
CA GLN A 151 -24.04 -0.70 -17.31
C GLN A 151 -23.72 -1.40 -15.97
N LEU A 152 -24.71 -1.94 -15.28
CA LEU A 152 -24.49 -2.65 -14.01
C LEU A 152 -23.63 -3.91 -14.18
N LYS A 153 -23.79 -4.65 -15.29
CA LYS A 153 -22.90 -5.78 -15.59
C LYS A 153 -21.45 -5.34 -15.81
N ASN A 154 -21.24 -4.23 -16.51
CA ASN A 154 -19.90 -3.66 -16.70
C ASN A 154 -19.29 -3.22 -15.37
N GLN A 155 -20.07 -2.52 -14.53
CA GLN A 155 -19.63 -2.12 -13.18
C GLN A 155 -19.27 -3.33 -12.32
N ARG A 156 -20.09 -4.40 -12.35
CA ARG A 156 -19.78 -5.66 -11.66
C ARG A 156 -18.44 -6.23 -12.12
N SER A 157 -18.19 -6.31 -13.43
CA SER A 157 -16.92 -6.81 -13.97
C SER A 157 -15.72 -5.97 -13.51
N GLN A 158 -15.85 -4.64 -13.50
CA GLN A 158 -14.81 -3.75 -13.00
C GLN A 158 -14.56 -3.94 -11.50
N LEU A 159 -15.61 -4.13 -10.70
CA LEU A 159 -15.49 -4.40 -9.27
C LEU A 159 -14.83 -5.75 -9.00
N ILE A 160 -15.14 -6.79 -9.76
CA ILE A 160 -14.48 -8.11 -9.68
C ILE A 160 -13.00 -7.98 -10.02
N PHE A 161 -12.66 -7.25 -11.10
CA PHE A 161 -11.26 -7.00 -11.44
C PHE A 161 -10.52 -6.28 -10.29
N LYS A 162 -11.14 -5.26 -9.71
CA LYS A 162 -10.59 -4.55 -8.55
C LYS A 162 -10.42 -5.48 -7.34
N LEU A 163 -11.41 -6.33 -7.06
CA LEU A 163 -11.36 -7.31 -5.98
C LEU A 163 -10.16 -8.25 -6.15
N ASN A 164 -10.03 -8.85 -7.33
CA ASN A 164 -8.93 -9.77 -7.66
C ASN A 164 -7.57 -9.11 -7.46
N ARG A 165 -7.39 -7.88 -7.97
CA ARG A 165 -6.16 -7.11 -7.78
C ARG A 165 -5.86 -6.85 -6.30
N THR A 166 -6.87 -6.47 -5.52
CA THR A 166 -6.68 -6.22 -4.08
C THR A 166 -6.41 -7.49 -3.29
N GLN A 167 -7.00 -8.62 -3.70
CA GLN A 167 -6.76 -9.92 -3.09
C GLN A 167 -5.35 -10.42 -3.40
N GLN A 168 -4.87 -10.23 -4.63
CA GLN A 168 -3.49 -10.52 -5.00
C GLN A 168 -2.51 -9.72 -4.14
N GLN A 169 -2.74 -8.41 -3.97
CA GLN A 169 -1.92 -7.56 -3.09
C GLN A 169 -1.91 -8.07 -1.65
N LEU A 170 -3.07 -8.49 -1.12
CA LEU A 170 -3.18 -9.03 0.23
C LEU A 170 -2.45 -10.38 0.37
N ASN A 171 -2.54 -11.26 -0.63
CA ASN A 171 -1.83 -12.53 -0.63
C ASN A 171 -0.31 -12.32 -0.64
N THR A 172 0.19 -11.42 -1.50
CA THR A 172 1.61 -11.03 -1.50
C THR A 172 2.04 -10.40 -0.18
N ALA A 173 1.17 -9.60 0.45
CA ALA A 173 1.46 -9.01 1.75
C ALA A 173 1.61 -10.06 2.87
N ASN A 174 0.90 -11.19 2.78
CA ASN A 174 0.97 -12.26 3.77
C ASN A 174 2.17 -13.21 3.56
N GLN A 175 2.73 -13.26 2.35
CA GLN A 175 3.93 -14.05 2.04
C GLN A 175 5.24 -13.35 2.41
N LYS A 176 5.18 -12.04 2.69
CA LYS A 176 6.31 -11.20 3.10
C LYS A 176 6.26 -10.85 4.58
#